data_AF-A0A399XH56-F1
#
_entry.id   AF-A0A399XH56-F1
#
_cell.length_a   1.000
_cell.length_b   1.000
_cell.length_c   1.000
_cell.angle_alpha   90.00
_cell.angle_beta   90.00
_cell.angle_gamma   90.00
#
_symmetry.space_group_name_H-M   'P 1'
#
loop_
_entity.id
_entity.type
_entity.pdbx_description
1 polymer ?
#
loop_
_entity_poly.entity_id
_entity_poly.type
_entity_poly.pdbx_seq_one_letter_code
_entity_poly.pdbx_strand_id
1 'polypeptide(L)'
;MSAPSSNDAGSYGTWPQGVVPGPLSRRGRPSRWAQPSGIFTSMCDTVCARLDDRTLFAKNSDRPPTEVQLIEAHDRRASGGSLSTQYLTIPDLGASALIGARPDWLWGMEHGLNEHRVAIGNEQLYTAEVAQKEPGALIGMDLVRLGLERARSAEEALGVITSLLGEHGQAGVANREHDISYFSSFLIADPSDSYVLETSGSEWVAREVATGAAISNRVTIGTDWTSGSASIPESFDAQRWLDPDSPTGHADKRLACTRPFVTGTAETVVAATAAADGADAEISPRALASLMRHHGTTRWGAPGGPAGDVCPPPESVAADGTGVTVCMHVRDFSVTTSSLIAELPLDPDCAPRAWVAPGSPCVSVYLPVFLPDLVPEALAQPSAWRRFAALRDRVEADGDALGEIRAVLAPLETGIWDEADGLLPAEQPGFVSRSWSLVSNALDELGV
;
A
#
# COMPACT_ATOMS: atom_id res chain seq x y z
N MET A 1 40.57 -8.87 70.83
CA MET A 1 40.73 -10.02 71.74
C MET A 1 39.39 -10.71 71.85
N SER A 2 39.40 -12.01 71.50
CA SER A 2 38.46 -13.05 71.94
C SER A 2 36.97 -12.95 71.56
N ALA A 3 36.58 -13.75 70.56
CA ALA A 3 35.36 -14.56 70.67
C ALA A 3 35.59 -15.68 71.71
N PRO A 4 34.55 -16.30 72.27
CA PRO A 4 34.11 -17.58 71.68
C PRO A 4 32.60 -17.96 71.81
N SER A 5 32.19 -18.91 70.95
CA SER A 5 31.29 -20.09 71.14
C SER A 5 29.82 -19.90 71.59
N SER A 6 28.82 -20.69 71.20
CA SER A 6 28.59 -21.80 70.24
C SER A 6 27.10 -22.23 70.36
N ASN A 7 26.56 -22.82 69.28
CA ASN A 7 25.39 -23.72 69.06
C ASN A 7 24.71 -24.38 70.30
N ASP A 8 23.44 -24.82 70.31
CA ASP A 8 22.61 -25.42 69.24
C ASP A 8 21.10 -25.58 69.60
N ALA A 9 20.28 -25.70 68.54
CA ALA A 9 19.03 -26.45 68.31
C ALA A 9 17.74 -26.32 69.17
N GLY A 10 16.62 -26.00 68.48
CA GLY A 10 15.31 -26.62 68.73
C GLY A 10 14.04 -25.79 68.43
N SER A 11 13.54 -25.77 67.18
CA SER A 11 12.12 -26.02 66.84
C SER A 11 11.85 -25.82 65.34
N TYR A 12 11.21 -26.83 64.75
CA TYR A 12 10.80 -26.90 63.35
C TYR A 12 9.54 -26.04 63.10
N GLY A 13 9.51 -25.30 61.99
CA GLY A 13 8.35 -24.57 61.51
C GLY A 13 8.33 -24.53 59.97
N THR A 14 7.34 -25.19 59.39
CA THR A 14 7.12 -25.50 57.97
C THR A 14 6.58 -24.32 57.15
N TRP A 15 7.01 -24.21 55.90
CA TRP A 15 6.42 -23.35 54.85
C TRP A 15 5.10 -23.95 54.33
N PRO A 16 4.01 -23.19 54.13
CA PRO A 16 2.83 -23.72 53.46
C PRO A 16 2.91 -23.55 51.94
N GLN A 17 2.80 -24.69 51.24
CA GLN A 17 2.41 -24.79 49.83
C GLN A 17 0.89 -24.81 49.69
N GLY A 18 0.40 -24.34 48.52
CA GLY A 18 -0.73 -24.95 47.82
C GLY A 18 -2.10 -24.29 48.01
N VAL A 19 -2.58 -23.61 46.96
CA VAL A 19 -4.03 -23.47 46.71
C VAL A 19 -4.31 -23.90 45.28
N VAL A 20 -5.01 -25.02 45.16
CA VAL A 20 -5.62 -25.57 43.93
C VAL A 20 -7.03 -24.99 43.81
N PRO A 21 -7.49 -24.50 42.64
CA PRO A 21 -8.90 -24.10 42.48
C PRO A 21 -9.78 -25.32 42.17
N GLY A 22 -10.79 -25.56 43.02
CA GLY A 22 -11.95 -26.42 42.76
C GLY A 22 -13.10 -25.67 42.05
N PRO A 23 -14.14 -26.38 41.59
CA PRO A 23 -14.94 -25.99 40.43
C PRO A 23 -15.99 -24.91 40.75
N LEU A 24 -16.03 -23.86 39.93
CA LEU A 24 -17.09 -22.85 39.97
C LEU A 24 -18.35 -23.36 39.25
N SER A 25 -19.45 -23.29 39.99
CA SER A 25 -20.79 -23.71 39.64
C SER A 25 -21.41 -22.82 38.55
N ARG A 26 -22.18 -23.46 37.66
CA ARG A 26 -23.08 -22.82 36.71
C ARG A 26 -24.28 -22.20 37.45
N ARG A 27 -24.59 -20.92 37.18
CA ARG A 27 -25.88 -20.42 36.65
C ARG A 27 -25.93 -18.89 36.68
N GLY A 28 -26.21 -18.29 35.52
CA GLY A 28 -26.56 -16.88 35.37
C GLY A 28 -26.04 -16.25 34.09
N ARG A 29 -26.59 -16.63 32.92
CA ARG A 29 -26.40 -15.89 31.66
C ARG A 29 -27.19 -14.58 31.70
N PRO A 30 -26.62 -13.49 31.19
CA PRO A 30 -27.29 -12.64 30.21
C PRO A 30 -26.74 -12.97 28.82
N SER A 31 -27.65 -13.29 27.91
CA SER A 31 -27.38 -13.39 26.47
C SER A 31 -27.24 -12.01 25.84
N ARG A 32 -26.46 -11.94 24.75
CA ARG A 32 -26.37 -10.89 23.71
C ARG A 32 -25.26 -9.85 23.93
N TRP A 33 -24.07 -10.22 23.48
CA TRP A 33 -23.31 -9.36 22.58
C TRP A 33 -23.19 -10.13 21.27
N ALA A 34 -24.09 -9.83 20.34
CA ALA A 34 -23.83 -10.13 18.95
C ALA A 34 -22.65 -9.22 18.57
N GLN A 35 -21.54 -9.82 18.17
CA GLN A 35 -20.53 -9.10 17.41
C GLN A 35 -21.24 -8.46 16.21
N PRO A 36 -21.00 -7.19 15.87
CA PRO A 36 -21.44 -6.66 14.60
C PRO A 36 -20.86 -7.56 13.49
N SER A 37 -21.71 -8.38 12.90
CA SER A 37 -21.43 -9.11 11.68
C SER A 37 -21.33 -8.06 10.57
N GLY A 38 -20.10 -7.64 10.30
CA GLY A 38 -19.71 -6.60 9.37
C GLY A 38 -18.24 -6.28 9.61
N ILE A 39 -17.39 -7.29 9.40
CA ILE A 39 -15.94 -7.14 9.50
C ILE A 39 -15.55 -6.19 8.37
N PHE A 40 -15.24 -4.95 8.71
CA PHE A 40 -14.52 -4.07 7.79
C PHE A 40 -13.21 -4.74 7.42
N THR A 41 -12.82 -4.63 6.17
CA THR A 41 -11.67 -5.30 5.55
C THR A 41 -10.63 -4.27 5.17
N SER A 42 -9.34 -4.52 5.40
CA SER A 42 -8.30 -3.59 4.93
C SER A 42 -8.33 -3.63 3.41
N MET A 43 -8.39 -2.49 2.76
CA MET A 43 -8.52 -2.41 1.31
C MET A 43 -7.55 -1.41 0.78
N CYS A 44 -6.92 -1.62 -0.38
CA CYS A 44 -6.04 -0.74 -1.14
C CYS A 44 -6.62 -0.42 -2.53
N ASP A 45 -6.00 0.52 -3.24
CA ASP A 45 -6.23 0.77 -4.67
C ASP A 45 -4.89 0.87 -5.39
N THR A 46 -4.84 0.27 -6.57
CA THR A 46 -3.74 0.47 -7.52
C THR A 46 -4.32 0.74 -8.91
N VAL A 47 -3.73 1.70 -9.62
CA VAL A 47 -4.17 2.13 -10.96
C VAL A 47 -2.97 2.33 -11.88
N CYS A 48 -3.12 1.95 -13.15
CA CYS A 48 -2.22 2.37 -14.21
C CYS A 48 -2.98 2.86 -15.43
N ALA A 49 -2.37 3.77 -16.18
CA ALA A 49 -2.89 4.28 -17.45
C ALA A 49 -1.72 4.45 -18.43
N ARG A 50 -1.87 3.89 -19.63
CA ARG A 50 -0.89 4.02 -20.71
C ARG A 50 -1.21 5.26 -21.53
N LEU A 51 -0.23 6.14 -21.67
CA LEU A 51 -0.25 7.30 -22.55
C LEU A 51 0.67 7.06 -23.75
N ASP A 52 0.69 7.98 -24.70
CA ASP A 52 1.49 7.85 -25.92
C ASP A 52 3.01 7.83 -25.65
N ASP A 53 3.47 8.55 -24.61
CA ASP A 53 4.88 8.76 -24.31
C ASP A 53 5.36 8.11 -23.00
N ARG A 54 4.45 7.58 -22.18
CA ARG A 54 4.74 6.98 -20.87
C ARG A 54 3.57 6.14 -20.36
N THR A 55 3.85 5.28 -19.40
CA THR A 55 2.81 4.72 -18.51
C THR A 55 2.81 5.48 -17.19
N LEU A 56 1.63 5.76 -16.66
CA LEU A 56 1.46 6.24 -15.28
C LEU A 56 0.99 5.08 -14.40
N PHE A 57 1.52 4.99 -13.19
CA PHE A 57 1.15 4.02 -12.18
C PHE A 57 0.92 4.73 -10.84
N ALA A 58 -0.07 4.31 -10.04
CA ALA A 58 -0.23 4.80 -8.68
C ALA A 58 -0.80 3.74 -7.75
N LYS A 59 -0.39 3.78 -6.47
CA LYS A 59 -0.91 2.90 -5.41
C LYS A 59 -1.07 3.66 -4.10
N ASN A 60 -2.21 3.43 -3.44
CA ASN A 60 -2.37 3.66 -2.01
C ASN A 60 -2.16 2.33 -1.26
N SER A 61 -1.30 2.34 -0.25
CA SER A 61 -1.15 1.24 0.71
C SER A 61 -1.96 1.54 1.96
N ASP A 62 -2.98 0.72 2.18
CA ASP A 62 -3.97 0.91 3.23
C ASP A 62 -3.82 -0.19 4.29
N ARG A 63 -3.44 0.25 5.49
CA ARG A 63 -2.88 -0.59 6.55
C ARG A 63 -3.39 -0.12 7.91
N PRO A 64 -3.17 -0.88 9.00
CA PRO A 64 -3.61 -0.45 10.32
C PRO A 64 -3.08 0.95 10.69
N PRO A 65 -3.85 1.79 11.41
CA PRO A 65 -3.51 3.21 11.62
C PRO A 65 -2.16 3.47 12.27
N THR A 66 -1.64 2.50 13.02
CA THR A 66 -0.37 2.59 13.74
C THR A 66 0.81 1.93 13.01
N GLU A 67 0.56 1.28 11.88
CA GLU A 67 1.58 0.56 11.12
C GLU A 67 2.40 1.52 10.25
N VAL A 68 3.63 1.75 10.68
CA VAL A 68 4.58 2.64 9.99
C VAL A 68 4.91 2.09 8.60
N GLN A 69 4.85 2.94 7.59
CA GLN A 69 5.38 2.68 6.25
C GLN A 69 6.71 3.42 6.05
N LEU A 70 7.75 2.68 5.70
CA LEU A 70 9.05 3.22 5.34
C LEU A 70 9.16 3.31 3.82
N ILE A 71 9.65 4.44 3.31
CA ILE A 71 9.96 4.60 1.88
C ILE A 71 11.48 4.60 1.74
N GLU A 72 11.99 3.61 1.02
CA GLU A 72 13.42 3.28 0.99
C GLU A 72 13.92 3.13 -0.45
N ALA A 73 15.19 3.47 -0.67
CA ALA A 73 15.93 3.10 -1.87
C ALA A 73 16.82 1.90 -1.57
N HIS A 74 16.96 1.00 -2.53
CA HIS A 74 17.82 -0.17 -2.45
C HIS A 74 18.76 -0.21 -3.66
N ASP A 75 20.04 -0.39 -3.39
CA ASP A 75 21.08 -0.47 -4.41
C ASP A 75 21.07 -1.80 -5.18
N ARG A 76 21.74 -1.78 -6.35
CA ARG A 76 22.04 -2.98 -7.12
C ARG A 76 22.83 -3.97 -6.27
N ARG A 77 22.46 -5.25 -6.38
CA ARG A 77 23.13 -6.35 -5.69
C ARG A 77 23.47 -7.46 -6.69
N ALA A 78 24.71 -7.94 -6.65
CA ALA A 78 25.10 -9.09 -7.47
C ALA A 78 24.46 -10.38 -6.93
N SER A 79 24.21 -11.34 -7.82
CA SER A 79 23.77 -12.69 -7.43
C SER A 79 24.82 -13.39 -6.56
N GLY A 80 24.39 -14.17 -5.57
CA GLY A 80 25.30 -15.01 -4.80
C GLY A 80 24.75 -15.48 -3.46
N GLY A 81 24.90 -16.78 -3.18
CA GLY A 81 24.51 -17.34 -1.90
C GLY A 81 22.98 -17.47 -1.76
N SER A 82 22.46 -16.96 -0.64
CA SER A 82 21.05 -17.10 -0.26
C SER A 82 20.51 -15.78 0.29
N LEU A 83 19.24 -15.52 0.00
CA LEU A 83 18.50 -14.33 0.43
C LEU A 83 17.42 -14.73 1.44
N SER A 84 17.46 -14.10 2.62
CA SER A 84 16.36 -14.21 3.58
C SER A 84 15.25 -13.22 3.20
N THR A 85 14.09 -13.77 2.87
CA THR A 85 12.81 -13.07 2.69
C THR A 85 12.08 -12.96 4.04
N GLN A 86 10.77 -12.67 4.06
CA GLN A 86 10.03 -12.55 5.33
C GLN A 86 10.02 -13.87 6.12
N TYR A 87 9.77 -14.99 5.44
CA TYR A 87 9.59 -16.29 6.06
C TYR A 87 10.44 -17.41 5.46
N LEU A 88 11.09 -17.16 4.31
CA LEU A 88 11.91 -18.15 3.61
C LEU A 88 13.34 -17.68 3.39
N THR A 89 14.23 -18.63 3.15
CA THR A 89 15.53 -18.39 2.55
C THR A 89 15.55 -19.01 1.16
N ILE A 90 15.78 -18.18 0.14
CA ILE A 90 15.75 -18.59 -1.28
C ILE A 90 17.10 -18.30 -1.95
N PRO A 91 17.40 -18.85 -3.14
CA PRO A 91 18.59 -18.48 -3.89
C PRO A 91 18.62 -16.99 -4.22
N ASP A 92 19.78 -16.37 -4.03
CA ASP A 92 19.97 -14.96 -4.35
C ASP A 92 20.41 -14.78 -5.82
N LEU A 93 19.48 -14.29 -6.64
CA LEU A 93 19.70 -14.03 -8.07
C LEU A 93 20.19 -12.60 -8.36
N GLY A 94 20.48 -11.80 -7.32
CA GLY A 94 20.82 -10.40 -7.43
C GLY A 94 19.60 -9.49 -7.41
N ALA A 95 19.85 -8.18 -7.49
CA ALA A 95 18.82 -7.15 -7.50
C ALA A 95 19.22 -5.97 -8.39
N SER A 96 18.23 -5.46 -9.11
CA SER A 96 18.22 -4.12 -9.71
C SER A 96 18.02 -3.08 -8.61
N ALA A 97 18.48 -1.84 -8.85
CA ALA A 97 18.17 -0.74 -7.95
C ALA A 97 16.68 -0.43 -8.00
N LEU A 98 16.09 -0.14 -6.84
CA LEU A 98 14.67 0.13 -6.71
C LEU A 98 14.37 1.12 -5.59
N ILE A 99 13.18 1.70 -5.64
CA ILE A 99 12.55 2.42 -4.56
C ILE A 99 11.24 1.71 -4.22
N GLY A 100 10.85 1.70 -2.95
CA GLY A 100 9.58 1.10 -2.56
C GLY A 100 9.14 1.49 -1.16
N ALA A 101 7.88 1.18 -0.86
CA ALA A 101 7.32 1.36 0.47
C ALA A 101 6.98 0.01 1.11
N ARG A 102 7.22 -0.11 2.41
CA ARG A 102 6.89 -1.31 3.20
C ARG A 102 6.50 -0.98 4.64
N PRO A 103 5.64 -1.81 5.28
CA PRO A 103 5.55 -1.85 6.73
C PRO A 103 6.93 -2.03 7.37
N ASP A 104 7.21 -1.30 8.44
CA ASP A 104 8.53 -1.29 9.09
C ASP A 104 9.03 -2.68 9.54
N TRP A 105 8.10 -3.59 9.84
CA TRP A 105 8.36 -4.96 10.28
C TRP A 105 8.45 -5.99 9.14
N LEU A 106 8.06 -5.62 7.91
CA LEU A 106 8.12 -6.52 6.75
C LEU A 106 9.45 -6.44 6.02
N TRP A 107 9.85 -7.55 5.40
CA TRP A 107 10.95 -7.58 4.42
C TRP A 107 10.50 -7.15 3.02
N GLY A 108 9.34 -7.64 2.57
CA GLY A 108 8.73 -7.31 1.29
C GLY A 108 8.14 -5.90 1.22
N MET A 109 7.63 -5.52 0.05
CA MET A 109 7.09 -4.18 -0.25
C MET A 109 5.62 -4.21 -0.64
N GLU A 110 4.89 -3.13 -0.33
CA GLU A 110 3.51 -2.91 -0.76
C GLU A 110 3.44 -2.36 -2.19
N HIS A 111 4.43 -1.54 -2.56
CA HIS A 111 4.69 -1.07 -3.92
C HIS A 111 6.13 -0.65 -4.09
N GLY A 112 6.54 -0.53 -5.36
CA GLY A 112 7.76 0.14 -5.73
C GLY A 112 7.92 0.35 -7.23
N LEU A 113 9.10 0.87 -7.57
CA LEU A 113 9.57 1.16 -8.93
C LEU A 113 11.05 0.83 -9.01
N ASN A 114 11.48 0.14 -10.06
CA ASN A 114 12.90 -0.18 -10.27
C ASN A 114 13.54 0.68 -11.37
N GLU A 115 14.87 0.64 -11.45
CA GLU A 115 15.68 1.36 -12.45
C GLU A 115 15.33 1.03 -13.91
N HIS A 116 14.63 -0.07 -14.14
CA HIS A 116 14.17 -0.51 -15.45
C HIS A 116 12.76 -0.03 -15.79
N ARG A 117 12.20 0.89 -14.99
CA ARG A 117 10.85 1.45 -15.15
C ARG A 117 9.75 0.41 -14.95
N VAL A 118 9.99 -0.63 -14.16
CA VAL A 118 8.95 -1.58 -13.73
C VAL A 118 8.35 -1.10 -12.41
N ALA A 119 7.04 -0.86 -12.39
CA ALA A 119 6.27 -0.56 -11.20
C ALA A 119 5.39 -1.76 -10.82
N ILE A 120 5.32 -2.07 -9.52
CA ILE A 120 4.49 -3.16 -8.99
C ILE A 120 3.81 -2.67 -7.72
N GLY A 121 2.55 -3.05 -7.54
CA GLY A 121 1.79 -2.91 -6.29
C GLY A 121 0.80 -4.05 -6.12
N ASN A 122 0.46 -4.37 -4.86
CA ASN A 122 -0.43 -5.50 -4.55
C ASN A 122 -1.61 -5.16 -3.62
N GLU A 123 -2.62 -6.02 -3.66
CA GLU A 123 -3.84 -5.94 -2.86
C GLU A 123 -4.06 -7.28 -2.17
N GLN A 124 -4.73 -7.27 -1.02
CA GLN A 124 -5.27 -8.48 -0.43
C GLN A 124 -6.51 -8.95 -1.22
N LEU A 125 -6.56 -10.23 -1.56
CA LEU A 125 -7.75 -10.89 -2.09
C LEU A 125 -8.50 -11.65 -1.00
N TYR A 126 -9.82 -11.68 -1.15
CA TYR A 126 -10.74 -12.48 -0.35
C TYR A 126 -11.22 -13.66 -1.18
N THR A 127 -10.57 -14.80 -0.96
CA THR A 127 -10.81 -16.02 -1.72
C THR A 127 -11.45 -17.11 -0.88
N ALA A 128 -12.19 -18.01 -1.53
CA ALA A 128 -12.78 -19.18 -0.88
C ALA A 128 -11.72 -20.15 -0.33
N GLU A 129 -10.57 -20.26 -0.99
CA GLU A 129 -9.38 -20.87 -0.40
C GLU A 129 -8.79 -19.93 0.66
N VAL A 130 -8.48 -20.47 1.84
CA VAL A 130 -7.94 -19.69 2.96
C VAL A 130 -6.42 -19.79 2.99
N ALA A 131 -5.75 -18.65 2.84
CA ALA A 131 -4.30 -18.55 2.99
C ALA A 131 -3.87 -18.96 4.40
N GLN A 132 -2.86 -19.82 4.50
CA GLN A 132 -2.37 -20.31 5.79
C GLN A 132 -1.64 -19.20 6.57
N LYS A 133 -1.84 -19.17 7.89
CA LYS A 133 -1.11 -18.23 8.78
C LYS A 133 0.29 -18.71 9.12
N GLU A 134 0.48 -20.02 9.19
CA GLU A 134 1.78 -20.60 9.51
C GLU A 134 2.82 -20.20 8.47
N PRO A 135 4.02 -19.77 8.89
CA PRO A 135 5.09 -19.42 7.98
C PRO A 135 5.57 -20.67 7.22
N GLY A 136 6.10 -20.47 6.02
CA GLY A 136 6.55 -21.57 5.17
C GLY A 136 6.41 -21.32 3.66
N ALA A 137 5.97 -20.13 3.28
CA ALA A 137 5.84 -19.67 1.91
C ALA A 137 6.23 -18.19 1.82
N LEU A 138 6.23 -17.63 0.61
CA LEU A 138 6.34 -16.18 0.41
C LEU A 138 5.01 -15.49 0.76
N ILE A 139 5.05 -14.20 1.05
CA ILE A 139 3.86 -13.33 1.11
C ILE A 139 3.78 -12.46 -0.15
N GLY A 140 2.61 -11.88 -0.43
CA GLY A 140 2.43 -10.99 -1.58
C GLY A 140 3.48 -9.87 -1.64
N MET A 141 3.81 -9.26 -0.50
CA MET A 141 4.81 -8.19 -0.43
C MET A 141 6.23 -8.68 -0.75
N ASP A 142 6.57 -9.93 -0.43
CA ASP A 142 7.85 -10.52 -0.83
C ASP A 142 7.91 -10.67 -2.36
N LEU A 143 6.80 -11.08 -2.97
CA LEU A 143 6.66 -11.22 -4.42
C LEU A 143 6.77 -9.86 -5.13
N VAL A 144 6.17 -8.79 -4.59
CA VAL A 144 6.36 -7.41 -5.10
C VAL A 144 7.84 -7.05 -5.14
N ARG A 145 8.53 -7.20 -4.01
CA ARG A 145 9.95 -6.85 -3.90
C ARG A 145 10.81 -7.70 -4.83
N LEU A 146 10.61 -9.02 -4.85
CA LEU A 146 11.40 -9.92 -5.69
C LEU A 146 11.15 -9.68 -7.19
N GLY A 147 9.91 -9.35 -7.58
CA GLY A 147 9.59 -8.92 -8.94
C GLY A 147 10.38 -7.67 -9.34
N LEU A 148 10.36 -6.63 -8.49
CA LEU A 148 11.11 -5.39 -8.72
C LEU A 148 12.64 -5.60 -8.73
N GLU A 149 13.17 -6.44 -7.83
CA GLU A 149 14.59 -6.73 -7.77
C GLU A 149 15.07 -7.47 -9.05
N ARG A 150 14.27 -8.38 -9.62
CA ARG A 150 14.74 -9.33 -10.62
C ARG A 150 14.34 -9.02 -12.07
N ALA A 151 13.33 -8.20 -12.30
CA ALA A 151 12.76 -7.98 -13.63
C ALA A 151 13.21 -6.67 -14.29
N ARG A 152 13.25 -6.68 -15.63
CA ARG A 152 13.54 -5.51 -16.47
C ARG A 152 12.35 -5.03 -17.32
N SER A 153 11.26 -5.79 -17.30
CA SER A 153 9.98 -5.46 -17.93
C SER A 153 8.82 -5.98 -17.08
N ALA A 154 7.60 -5.54 -17.37
CA ALA A 154 6.38 -6.01 -16.74
C ALA A 154 6.13 -7.50 -17.03
N GLU A 155 6.45 -7.97 -18.25
CA GLU A 155 6.38 -9.38 -18.62
C GLU A 155 7.38 -10.22 -17.81
N GLU A 156 8.64 -9.77 -17.68
CA GLU A 156 9.63 -10.45 -16.85
C GLU A 156 9.20 -10.47 -15.37
N ALA A 157 8.60 -9.39 -14.86
CA ALA A 157 8.10 -9.32 -13.49
C ALA A 157 6.95 -10.30 -13.25
N LEU A 158 6.02 -10.42 -14.21
CA LEU A 158 4.97 -11.44 -14.18
C LEU A 158 5.57 -12.84 -14.12
N GLY A 159 6.57 -13.13 -14.96
CA GLY A 159 7.29 -14.42 -14.96
C GLY A 159 8.02 -14.72 -13.64
N VAL A 160 8.70 -13.73 -13.06
CA VAL A 160 9.38 -13.86 -11.76
C VAL A 160 8.37 -14.17 -10.65
N ILE A 161 7.29 -13.39 -10.55
CA ILE A 161 6.28 -13.55 -9.49
C ILE A 161 5.61 -14.92 -9.60
N THR A 162 5.19 -15.31 -10.79
CA THR A 162 4.47 -16.59 -11.01
C THR A 162 5.37 -17.81 -10.83
N SER A 163 6.65 -17.73 -11.22
CA SER A 163 7.63 -18.79 -10.93
C SER A 163 7.87 -18.95 -9.43
N LEU A 164 8.04 -17.85 -8.70
CA LEU A 164 8.23 -17.87 -7.24
C LEU A 164 6.98 -18.38 -6.51
N LEU A 165 5.80 -17.97 -6.96
CA LEU A 165 4.52 -18.47 -6.45
C LEU A 165 4.40 -19.98 -6.64
N GLY A 166 4.74 -20.50 -7.83
CA GLY A 166 4.69 -21.93 -8.11
C GLY A 166 5.70 -22.75 -7.30
N GLU A 167 6.89 -22.20 -7.03
CA GLU A 167 7.95 -22.89 -6.29
C GLU A 167 7.74 -22.84 -4.76
N HIS A 168 7.28 -21.69 -4.25
CA HIS A 168 7.27 -21.40 -2.81
C HIS A 168 5.87 -21.18 -2.23
N GLY A 169 4.82 -21.07 -3.04
CA GLY A 169 3.46 -20.79 -2.60
C GLY A 169 3.27 -19.40 -2.01
N GLN A 170 2.09 -19.18 -1.42
CA GLN A 170 1.76 -17.94 -0.72
C GLN A 170 1.08 -18.22 0.63
N ALA A 171 1.70 -17.81 1.74
CA ALA A 171 1.23 -18.02 3.11
C ALA A 171 2.02 -17.18 4.11
N GLY A 172 1.59 -17.15 5.37
CA GLY A 172 2.18 -16.35 6.43
C GLY A 172 1.40 -15.08 6.73
N VAL A 173 1.62 -14.53 7.92
CA VAL A 173 0.95 -13.30 8.35
C VAL A 173 1.46 -12.11 7.54
N ALA A 174 0.54 -11.42 6.88
CA ALA A 174 0.78 -10.26 6.03
C ALA A 174 0.29 -8.94 6.67
N ASN A 175 -0.57 -9.04 7.68
CA ASN A 175 -1.00 -7.94 8.55
C ASN A 175 -0.87 -8.39 10.01
N ARG A 176 0.07 -7.79 10.74
CA ARG A 176 0.44 -8.19 12.11
C ARG A 176 -0.61 -7.81 13.15
N GLU A 177 -1.27 -6.66 12.99
CA GLU A 177 -2.23 -6.16 13.98
C GLU A 177 -3.50 -7.01 14.01
N HIS A 178 -3.99 -7.39 12.82
CA HIS A 178 -5.22 -8.18 12.67
C HIS A 178 -4.97 -9.68 12.52
N ASP A 179 -3.70 -10.12 12.55
CA ASP A 179 -3.29 -11.52 12.37
C ASP A 179 -3.89 -12.16 11.09
N ILE A 180 -3.70 -11.48 9.95
CA ILE A 180 -4.29 -11.88 8.66
C ILE A 180 -3.20 -12.39 7.71
N SER A 181 -3.46 -13.55 7.11
CA SER A 181 -2.81 -14.08 5.91
C SER A 181 -3.77 -13.97 4.73
N TYR A 182 -3.26 -13.74 3.52
CA TYR A 182 -4.08 -13.61 2.32
C TYR A 182 -3.32 -13.97 1.04
N PHE A 183 -4.06 -14.19 -0.04
CA PHE A 183 -3.53 -14.19 -1.40
C PHE A 183 -3.59 -12.79 -2.00
N SER A 184 -2.82 -12.53 -3.05
CA SER A 184 -2.68 -11.19 -3.62
C SER A 184 -3.19 -11.04 -5.05
N SER A 185 -3.73 -9.86 -5.32
CA SER A 185 -3.79 -9.28 -6.66
C SER A 185 -2.56 -8.40 -6.83
N PHE A 186 -2.06 -8.28 -8.04
CA PHE A 186 -0.93 -7.44 -8.40
C PHE A 186 -1.26 -6.64 -9.65
N LEU A 187 -0.91 -5.36 -9.66
CA LEU A 187 -0.79 -4.58 -10.88
C LEU A 187 0.69 -4.38 -11.18
N ILE A 188 1.10 -4.82 -12.36
CA ILE A 188 2.48 -4.77 -12.85
C ILE A 188 2.45 -3.88 -14.09
N ALA A 189 3.32 -2.88 -14.15
CA ALA A 189 3.39 -1.97 -15.29
C ALA A 189 4.84 -1.62 -15.64
N ASP A 190 5.10 -1.45 -16.92
CA ASP A 190 6.32 -0.82 -17.44
C ASP A 190 5.92 0.24 -18.49
N PRO A 191 6.86 0.84 -19.24
CA PRO A 191 6.52 1.86 -20.23
C PRO A 191 5.60 1.43 -21.38
N SER A 192 5.48 0.13 -21.67
CA SER A 192 4.66 -0.40 -22.77
C SER A 192 3.58 -1.35 -22.32
N ASP A 193 3.86 -2.19 -21.34
CA ASP A 193 3.03 -3.34 -21.00
C ASP A 193 2.51 -3.23 -19.57
N SER A 194 1.35 -3.83 -19.33
CA SER A 194 0.73 -3.85 -18.01
C SER A 194 -0.08 -5.11 -17.84
N TYR A 195 -0.07 -5.65 -16.62
CA TYR A 195 -0.73 -6.91 -16.28
C TYR A 195 -1.44 -6.79 -14.93
N VAL A 196 -2.67 -7.28 -14.88
CA VAL A 196 -3.32 -7.67 -13.63
C VAL A 196 -3.03 -9.15 -13.40
N LEU A 197 -2.50 -9.51 -12.24
CA LEU A 197 -2.23 -10.88 -11.82
C LEU A 197 -3.02 -11.16 -10.54
N GLU A 198 -3.85 -12.20 -10.52
CA GLU A 198 -4.64 -12.60 -9.35
C GLU A 198 -4.33 -14.03 -8.96
N THR A 199 -4.24 -14.27 -7.64
CA THR A 199 -3.73 -15.54 -7.09
C THR A 199 -4.71 -16.18 -6.11
N SER A 200 -4.70 -17.51 -6.05
CA SER A 200 -5.38 -18.31 -5.03
C SER A 200 -4.56 -19.58 -4.76
N GLY A 201 -4.04 -19.71 -3.54
CA GLY A 201 -3.08 -20.77 -3.23
C GLY A 201 -1.76 -20.58 -3.98
N SER A 202 -1.37 -21.60 -4.75
CA SER A 202 -0.25 -21.52 -5.72
C SER A 202 -0.74 -21.29 -7.16
N GLU A 203 -2.06 -21.17 -7.34
CA GLU A 203 -2.68 -20.97 -8.63
C GLU A 203 -2.79 -19.48 -8.96
N TRP A 204 -2.71 -19.16 -10.25
CA TRP A 204 -2.78 -17.78 -10.72
C TRP A 204 -3.37 -17.67 -12.12
N VAL A 205 -3.96 -16.51 -12.38
CA VAL A 205 -4.31 -16.05 -13.73
C VAL A 205 -3.82 -14.61 -13.90
N ALA A 206 -3.42 -14.26 -15.11
CA ALA A 206 -3.05 -12.91 -15.46
C ALA A 206 -3.78 -12.44 -16.71
N ARG A 207 -4.06 -11.15 -16.75
CA ARG A 207 -4.67 -10.45 -17.88
C ARG A 207 -3.79 -9.28 -18.26
N GLU A 208 -3.34 -9.28 -19.51
CA GLU A 208 -2.69 -8.12 -20.12
C GLU A 208 -3.70 -6.97 -20.28
N VAL A 209 -3.29 -5.74 -20.00
CA VAL A 209 -4.15 -4.55 -20.06
C VAL A 209 -3.54 -3.48 -20.97
N ALA A 210 -4.17 -3.28 -22.13
CA ALA A 210 -3.61 -2.45 -23.20
C ALA A 210 -3.57 -0.95 -22.88
N THR A 211 -4.61 -0.41 -22.24
CA THR A 211 -4.76 1.03 -21.95
C THR A 211 -4.56 1.37 -20.48
N GLY A 212 -4.50 0.35 -19.63
CA GLY A 212 -4.39 0.47 -18.18
C GLY A 212 -5.45 -0.33 -17.42
N ALA A 213 -5.36 -0.32 -16.10
CA ALA A 213 -6.30 -0.99 -15.21
C ALA A 213 -6.38 -0.32 -13.84
N ALA A 214 -7.43 -0.64 -13.10
CA ALA A 214 -7.52 -0.36 -11.68
C ALA A 214 -7.93 -1.62 -10.94
N ILE A 215 -7.25 -1.91 -9.84
CA ILE A 215 -7.52 -3.05 -8.95
C ILE A 215 -7.69 -2.56 -7.51
N SER A 216 -8.44 -3.34 -6.75
CA SER A 216 -8.71 -3.15 -5.33
C SER A 216 -8.88 -4.54 -4.70
N ASN A 217 -9.33 -4.65 -3.45
CA ASN A 217 -9.35 -5.91 -2.69
C ASN A 217 -10.50 -6.85 -3.08
N ARG A 218 -10.49 -7.27 -4.34
CA ARG A 218 -11.44 -8.18 -4.94
C ARG A 218 -10.82 -8.80 -6.20
N VAL A 219 -11.18 -10.05 -6.47
CA VAL A 219 -10.89 -10.70 -7.76
C VAL A 219 -11.66 -9.95 -8.86
N THR A 220 -10.95 -9.44 -9.86
CA THR A 220 -11.49 -8.62 -10.95
C THR A 220 -11.41 -9.32 -12.31
N ILE A 221 -10.55 -10.34 -12.46
CA ILE A 221 -10.43 -11.14 -13.66
C ILE A 221 -11.60 -12.14 -13.71
N GLY A 222 -12.19 -12.29 -14.89
CA GLY A 222 -13.23 -13.28 -15.15
C GLY A 222 -12.71 -14.43 -16.00
N THR A 223 -13.27 -14.56 -17.19
CA THR A 223 -12.84 -15.53 -18.23
C THR A 223 -11.89 -14.91 -19.26
N ASP A 224 -11.54 -13.63 -19.07
CA ASP A 224 -10.77 -12.79 -19.99
C ASP A 224 -9.28 -12.73 -19.65
N TRP A 225 -8.77 -13.69 -18.87
CA TRP A 225 -7.34 -13.85 -18.64
C TRP A 225 -6.61 -14.32 -19.90
N THR A 226 -5.34 -13.95 -20.01
CA THR A 226 -4.48 -14.25 -21.18
C THR A 226 -3.39 -15.26 -20.85
N SER A 227 -3.07 -15.47 -19.58
CA SER A 227 -2.19 -16.52 -19.10
C SER A 227 -2.59 -16.99 -17.70
N GLY A 228 -2.13 -18.18 -17.29
CA GLY A 228 -2.44 -18.75 -15.99
C GLY A 228 -1.71 -20.06 -15.74
N SER A 229 -1.90 -20.61 -14.55
CA SER A 229 -1.38 -21.92 -14.19
C SER A 229 -1.81 -23.02 -15.16
N ALA A 230 -0.92 -23.99 -15.41
CA ALA A 230 -1.17 -25.10 -16.33
C ALA A 230 -2.33 -26.03 -15.88
N SER A 231 -2.69 -26.03 -14.60
CA SER A 231 -3.80 -26.77 -14.02
C SER A 231 -5.17 -26.12 -14.27
N ILE A 232 -5.20 -24.83 -14.63
CA ILE A 232 -6.42 -24.06 -14.86
C ILE A 232 -6.86 -24.26 -16.33
N PRO A 233 -8.07 -24.77 -16.59
CA PRO A 233 -8.57 -24.91 -17.97
C PRO A 233 -8.85 -23.54 -18.59
N GLU A 234 -8.64 -23.36 -19.90
CA GLU A 234 -8.91 -22.10 -20.63
C GLU A 234 -10.30 -21.49 -20.39
N SER A 235 -11.31 -22.32 -20.10
CA SER A 235 -12.66 -21.87 -19.80
C SER A 235 -12.90 -21.45 -18.35
N PHE A 236 -11.86 -21.40 -17.52
CA PHE A 236 -11.98 -21.07 -16.10
C PHE A 236 -12.39 -19.60 -15.90
N ASP A 237 -13.29 -19.40 -14.96
CA ASP A 237 -13.72 -18.08 -14.53
C ASP A 237 -13.09 -17.79 -13.16
N ALA A 238 -12.13 -16.87 -13.11
CA ALA A 238 -11.41 -16.56 -11.88
C ALA A 238 -12.30 -15.95 -10.80
N GLN A 239 -13.47 -15.39 -11.15
CA GLN A 239 -14.48 -14.97 -10.17
C GLN A 239 -14.93 -16.11 -9.23
N ARG A 240 -14.72 -17.38 -9.62
CA ARG A 240 -14.97 -18.54 -8.75
C ARG A 240 -14.03 -18.64 -7.55
N TRP A 241 -12.92 -17.92 -7.55
CA TRP A 241 -12.05 -17.83 -6.38
C TRP A 241 -12.65 -16.96 -5.29
N LEU A 242 -13.57 -16.04 -5.60
CA LEU A 242 -14.18 -15.18 -4.59
C LEU A 242 -14.80 -16.02 -3.46
N ASP A 243 -14.53 -15.62 -2.22
CA ASP A 243 -15.33 -16.09 -1.09
C ASP A 243 -16.72 -15.43 -1.16
N PRO A 244 -17.81 -16.19 -1.35
CA PRO A 244 -19.15 -15.63 -1.44
C PRO A 244 -19.63 -14.99 -0.13
N ASP A 245 -19.01 -15.34 1.00
CA ASP A 245 -19.39 -14.83 2.33
C ASP A 245 -18.57 -13.58 2.72
N SER A 246 -17.54 -13.22 1.94
CA SER A 246 -16.69 -12.05 2.21
C SER A 246 -17.28 -10.76 1.61
N PRO A 247 -17.39 -9.65 2.37
CA PRO A 247 -18.00 -8.39 1.92
C PRO A 247 -17.06 -7.58 1.01
N THR A 248 -16.74 -8.09 -0.18
CA THR A 248 -15.84 -7.44 -1.15
C THR A 248 -16.48 -6.28 -1.92
N GLY A 249 -17.79 -6.03 -1.74
CA GLY A 249 -18.52 -4.94 -2.41
C GLY A 249 -18.01 -3.54 -2.05
N HIS A 250 -17.26 -3.40 -0.96
CA HIS A 250 -16.57 -2.16 -0.63
C HIS A 250 -15.50 -1.77 -1.67
N ALA A 251 -14.85 -2.77 -2.29
CA ALA A 251 -13.90 -2.53 -3.38
C ALA A 251 -14.59 -1.91 -4.61
N ASP A 252 -15.87 -2.22 -4.86
CA ASP A 252 -16.62 -1.66 -5.99
C ASP A 252 -16.79 -0.14 -5.88
N LYS A 253 -16.93 0.40 -4.66
CA LYS A 253 -17.03 1.85 -4.43
C LYS A 253 -15.75 2.58 -4.82
N ARG A 254 -14.60 1.98 -4.53
CA ARG A 254 -13.29 2.53 -4.87
C ARG A 254 -12.98 2.40 -6.35
N LEU A 255 -13.28 1.23 -6.92
CA LEU A 255 -13.17 0.97 -8.35
C LEU A 255 -14.08 1.89 -9.18
N ALA A 256 -15.25 2.28 -8.65
CA ALA A 256 -16.10 3.28 -9.28
C ALA A 256 -15.43 4.68 -9.35
N CYS A 257 -14.47 4.98 -8.47
CA CYS A 257 -13.67 6.20 -8.51
C CYS A 257 -12.45 6.07 -9.43
N THR A 258 -11.75 4.93 -9.40
CA THR A 258 -10.47 4.73 -10.09
C THR A 258 -10.61 4.25 -11.54
N ARG A 259 -11.58 3.40 -11.88
CA ARG A 259 -11.76 2.92 -13.28
C ARG A 259 -12.09 4.02 -14.29
N PRO A 260 -12.91 5.04 -13.96
CA PRO A 260 -13.14 6.16 -14.89
C PRO A 260 -11.87 6.95 -15.22
N PHE A 261 -10.83 6.91 -14.37
CA PHE A 261 -9.54 7.53 -14.66
C PHE A 261 -8.83 6.86 -15.84
N VAL A 262 -8.87 5.52 -15.90
CA VAL A 262 -8.14 4.70 -16.88
C VAL A 262 -8.81 4.68 -18.24
N THR A 263 -10.14 4.67 -18.27
CA THR A 263 -10.90 4.38 -19.51
C THR A 263 -10.98 5.54 -20.48
N GLY A 264 -10.50 6.75 -20.14
CA GLY A 264 -10.38 7.89 -21.06
C GLY A 264 -11.65 8.30 -21.80
N THR A 265 -12.84 7.78 -21.44
CA THR A 265 -14.08 8.11 -22.13
C THR A 265 -14.58 9.45 -21.61
N ALA A 266 -14.40 10.47 -22.42
CA ALA A 266 -15.05 11.78 -22.27
C ALA A 266 -16.57 11.66 -22.04
N GLU A 267 -17.22 10.53 -22.38
CA GLU A 267 -18.64 10.31 -22.12
C GLU A 267 -18.98 9.82 -20.70
N THR A 268 -18.04 9.24 -19.94
CA THR A 268 -18.33 8.75 -18.56
C THR A 268 -17.73 9.65 -17.47
N VAL A 269 -16.71 10.45 -17.80
CA VAL A 269 -16.22 11.54 -16.93
C VAL A 269 -17.27 12.66 -16.80
N VAL A 270 -18.16 12.80 -17.79
CA VAL A 270 -19.28 13.77 -17.75
C VAL A 270 -20.45 13.28 -16.88
N ALA A 271 -20.57 11.99 -16.55
CA ALA A 271 -21.71 11.51 -15.76
C ALA A 271 -21.45 11.41 -14.24
N ALA A 272 -20.19 11.37 -13.80
CA ALA A 272 -19.83 11.32 -12.37
C ALA A 272 -19.13 12.58 -11.84
N THR A 273 -18.68 13.49 -12.71
CA THR A 273 -17.96 14.72 -12.31
C THR A 273 -18.44 16.02 -13.00
N ALA A 274 -19.54 16.02 -13.77
CA ALA A 274 -20.03 17.23 -14.44
C ALA A 274 -20.79 18.23 -13.54
N ALA A 275 -20.24 18.54 -12.36
CA ALA A 275 -20.67 19.72 -11.61
C ALA A 275 -19.51 20.59 -11.06
N ALA A 276 -18.25 20.23 -11.27
CA ALA A 276 -17.14 21.10 -10.89
C ALA A 276 -16.00 21.01 -11.92
N ASP A 277 -15.79 22.13 -12.60
CA ASP A 277 -14.60 22.53 -13.36
C ASP A 277 -14.37 21.90 -14.75
N GLY A 278 -14.69 22.70 -15.77
CA GLY A 278 -14.41 22.47 -17.18
C GLY A 278 -12.93 22.64 -17.56
N ALA A 279 -12.06 21.78 -17.03
CA ALA A 279 -10.77 21.51 -17.64
C ALA A 279 -10.86 20.16 -18.37
N ASP A 280 -10.42 20.12 -19.63
CA ASP A 280 -10.22 18.86 -20.35
C ASP A 280 -9.40 17.92 -19.46
N ALA A 281 -9.99 16.78 -19.08
CA ALA A 281 -9.45 15.87 -18.06
C ALA A 281 -8.26 15.05 -18.62
N GLU A 282 -7.13 15.72 -18.82
CA GLU A 282 -5.89 15.06 -19.22
C GLU A 282 -5.37 14.17 -18.08
N ILE A 283 -5.17 12.89 -18.39
CA ILE A 283 -4.53 11.93 -17.50
C ILE A 283 -3.09 12.40 -17.26
N SER A 284 -2.78 12.79 -16.02
CA SER A 284 -1.47 13.32 -15.64
C SER A 284 -1.06 12.87 -14.23
N PRO A 285 0.23 12.97 -13.86
CA PRO A 285 0.68 12.66 -12.50
C PRO A 285 -0.01 13.53 -11.44
N ARG A 286 -0.32 14.80 -11.76
CA ARG A 286 -1.06 15.72 -10.87
C ARG A 286 -2.52 15.29 -10.70
N ALA A 287 -3.15 14.78 -11.77
CA ALA A 287 -4.49 14.21 -11.70
C ALA A 287 -4.51 12.89 -10.89
N LEU A 288 -3.44 12.09 -10.94
CA LEU A 288 -3.28 10.92 -10.06
C LEU A 288 -3.15 11.32 -8.59
N ALA A 289 -2.39 12.36 -8.27
CA ALA A 289 -2.31 12.87 -6.89
C ALA A 289 -3.69 13.25 -6.34
N SER A 290 -4.53 13.89 -7.17
CA SER A 290 -5.91 14.22 -6.84
C SER A 290 -6.80 12.97 -6.70
N LEU A 291 -6.66 11.98 -7.58
CA LEU A 291 -7.36 10.70 -7.47
C LEU A 291 -6.98 9.94 -6.19
N MET A 292 -5.69 9.86 -5.87
CA MET A 292 -5.19 9.16 -4.68
C MET A 292 -5.61 9.85 -3.37
N ARG A 293 -6.05 11.12 -3.42
CA ARG A 293 -6.65 11.88 -2.29
C ARG A 293 -8.18 11.77 -2.21
N HIS A 294 -8.82 11.10 -3.16
CA HIS A 294 -10.27 11.13 -3.32
C HIS A 294 -11.02 10.50 -2.13
N HIS A 295 -11.89 11.30 -1.49
CA HIS A 295 -12.73 10.91 -0.35
C HIS A 295 -14.17 10.52 -0.75
N GLY A 296 -14.35 10.01 -1.96
CA GLY A 296 -15.60 9.36 -2.42
C GLY A 296 -16.62 10.29 -3.08
N THR A 297 -16.40 11.60 -3.08
CA THR A 297 -17.32 12.60 -3.65
C THR A 297 -16.76 13.24 -4.92
N THR A 298 -15.65 13.97 -4.79
CA THR A 298 -14.98 14.68 -5.87
C THR A 298 -13.47 14.48 -5.80
N ARG A 299 -12.82 14.58 -6.96
CA ARG A 299 -11.36 14.70 -7.04
C ARG A 299 -10.97 16.10 -6.58
N TRP A 300 -9.91 16.21 -5.79
CA TRP A 300 -9.48 17.47 -5.20
C TRP A 300 -7.97 17.46 -4.92
N GLY A 301 -7.38 18.63 -4.74
CA GLY A 301 -5.99 18.74 -4.29
C GLY A 301 -4.96 18.25 -5.30
N ALA A 302 -5.18 18.44 -6.61
CA ALA A 302 -4.11 18.29 -7.60
C ALA A 302 -3.01 19.35 -7.32
N PRO A 303 -1.71 19.01 -7.35
CA PRO A 303 -0.63 20.00 -7.27
C PRO A 303 -0.78 21.04 -8.38
N GLY A 304 -0.78 22.34 -8.06
CA GLY A 304 -1.08 23.43 -9.00
C GLY A 304 -2.57 23.71 -9.27
N GLY A 305 -3.47 22.95 -8.65
CA GLY A 305 -4.92 23.20 -8.68
C GLY A 305 -5.37 24.36 -7.77
N PRO A 306 -6.67 24.69 -7.77
CA PRO A 306 -7.21 25.76 -6.94
C PRO A 306 -6.94 25.52 -5.44
N ALA A 307 -6.36 26.51 -4.77
CA ALA A 307 -6.09 26.45 -3.34
C ALA A 307 -7.39 26.48 -2.54
N GLY A 308 -7.51 25.60 -1.54
CA GLY A 308 -8.64 25.56 -0.60
C GLY A 308 -9.81 24.65 -1.03
N ASP A 309 -9.76 24.04 -2.21
CA ASP A 309 -10.66 22.94 -2.55
C ASP A 309 -10.19 21.67 -1.83
N VAL A 310 -10.72 21.47 -0.61
CA VAL A 310 -10.49 20.27 0.20
C VAL A 310 -11.79 19.51 0.38
N CYS A 311 -11.71 18.19 0.27
CA CYS A 311 -12.79 17.31 0.68
C CYS A 311 -12.34 16.57 1.94
N PRO A 312 -12.91 16.82 3.13
CA PRO A 312 -12.62 16.03 4.33
C PRO A 312 -12.95 14.54 4.14
N PRO A 313 -12.29 13.64 4.88
CA PRO A 313 -12.65 12.23 4.87
C PRO A 313 -14.04 12.01 5.51
N PRO A 314 -14.77 10.95 5.13
CA PRO A 314 -16.06 10.63 5.74
C PRO A 314 -15.94 10.38 7.24
N GLU A 315 -16.89 10.89 8.04
CA GLU A 315 -16.87 10.72 9.50
C GLU A 315 -17.12 9.28 9.97
N SER A 316 -17.75 8.46 9.10
CA SER A 316 -18.07 7.07 9.39
C SER A 316 -18.23 6.27 8.09
N VAL A 317 -18.13 4.95 8.23
CA VAL A 317 -18.41 4.02 7.15
C VAL A 317 -19.69 3.25 7.47
N ALA A 318 -20.67 3.32 6.58
CA ALA A 318 -21.92 2.58 6.69
C ALA A 318 -21.75 1.11 6.25
N ALA A 319 -22.71 0.27 6.65
CA ALA A 319 -22.68 -1.17 6.35
C ALA A 319 -22.71 -1.48 4.84
N ASP A 320 -23.23 -0.58 4.00
CA ASP A 320 -23.25 -0.72 2.55
C ASP A 320 -21.95 -0.23 1.86
N GLY A 321 -20.94 0.14 2.65
CA GLY A 321 -19.68 0.69 2.17
C GLY A 321 -19.70 2.18 1.87
N THR A 322 -20.81 2.89 2.11
CA THR A 322 -20.78 4.36 2.03
C THR A 322 -19.77 4.90 3.04
N GLY A 323 -18.87 5.78 2.61
CA GLY A 323 -17.76 6.27 3.43
C GLY A 323 -16.43 5.55 3.19
N VAL A 324 -16.44 4.44 2.43
CA VAL A 324 -15.21 3.85 1.87
C VAL A 324 -14.72 4.70 0.70
N THR A 325 -13.43 5.01 0.68
CA THR A 325 -12.84 5.96 -0.25
C THR A 325 -11.46 5.52 -0.73
N VAL A 326 -10.87 6.25 -1.70
CA VAL A 326 -9.55 5.93 -2.27
C VAL A 326 -8.44 6.28 -1.28
N CYS A 327 -8.49 7.48 -0.68
CA CYS A 327 -7.69 7.82 0.49
C CYS A 327 -8.41 7.30 1.73
N MET A 328 -8.04 6.11 2.19
CA MET A 328 -8.76 5.36 3.20
C MET A 328 -8.68 6.01 4.59
N HIS A 329 -9.84 6.10 5.26
CA HIS A 329 -9.99 6.57 6.65
C HIS A 329 -11.04 5.76 7.42
N VAL A 330 -10.82 4.45 7.58
CA VAL A 330 -11.65 3.61 8.47
C VAL A 330 -11.02 3.62 9.86
N ARG A 331 -11.55 4.48 10.73
CA ARG A 331 -11.06 4.68 12.10
C ARG A 331 -10.79 3.36 12.83
N ASP A 332 -9.67 3.31 13.54
CA ASP A 332 -9.19 2.18 14.35
C ASP A 332 -8.99 0.85 13.58
N PHE A 333 -9.03 0.88 12.24
CA PHE A 333 -9.03 -0.35 11.46
C PHE A 333 -8.08 -0.32 10.26
N SER A 334 -8.25 0.64 9.34
CA SER A 334 -7.44 0.75 8.12
C SER A 334 -7.45 2.17 7.59
N VAL A 335 -6.27 2.68 7.25
CA VAL A 335 -6.07 4.02 6.69
C VAL A 335 -5.01 3.98 5.60
N THR A 336 -5.00 4.94 4.68
CA THR A 336 -3.86 5.06 3.76
C THR A 336 -2.62 5.46 4.54
N THR A 337 -1.60 4.61 4.50
CA THR A 337 -0.34 4.74 5.24
C THR A 337 0.85 5.08 4.35
N SER A 338 0.73 4.89 3.03
CA SER A 338 1.67 5.38 2.03
C SER A 338 0.95 5.52 0.69
N SER A 339 1.45 6.43 -0.15
CA SER A 339 1.04 6.52 -1.54
C SER A 339 2.24 6.74 -2.46
N LEU A 340 2.18 6.15 -3.66
CA LEU A 340 3.19 6.29 -4.70
C LEU A 340 2.52 6.56 -6.04
N ILE A 341 3.10 7.47 -6.82
CA ILE A 341 2.79 7.70 -8.24
C ILE A 341 4.09 7.56 -9.01
N ALA A 342 4.14 6.70 -10.02
CA ALA A 342 5.30 6.50 -10.89
C ALA A 342 4.98 6.94 -12.32
N GLU A 343 5.95 7.62 -12.91
CA GLU A 343 6.01 7.93 -14.34
C GLU A 343 7.03 6.98 -14.97
N LEU A 344 6.58 6.24 -15.99
CA LEU A 344 7.35 5.21 -16.68
C LEU A 344 7.54 5.64 -18.15
N PRO A 345 8.55 6.49 -18.45
CA PRO A 345 8.76 7.01 -19.80
C PRO A 345 9.00 5.90 -20.83
N LEU A 346 8.40 6.03 -22.01
CA LEU A 346 8.65 5.15 -23.15
C LEU A 346 10.04 5.38 -23.74
N ASP A 347 10.55 6.61 -23.67
CA ASP A 347 11.91 6.94 -24.06
C ASP A 347 12.91 6.24 -23.12
N PRO A 348 13.74 5.30 -23.63
CA PRO A 348 14.69 4.57 -22.80
C PRO A 348 15.77 5.45 -22.18
N ASP A 349 16.05 6.62 -22.77
CA ASP A 349 17.03 7.59 -22.26
C ASP A 349 16.45 8.47 -21.14
N CYS A 350 15.12 8.43 -20.95
CA CYS A 350 14.45 9.12 -19.86
C CYS A 350 14.34 8.20 -18.63
N ALA A 351 14.94 8.64 -17.52
CA ALA A 351 14.88 7.92 -16.25
C ALA A 351 13.45 7.96 -15.66
N PRO A 352 13.00 6.89 -14.98
CA PRO A 352 11.76 6.95 -14.23
C PRO A 352 11.81 8.01 -13.14
N ARG A 353 10.65 8.63 -12.89
CA ARG A 353 10.40 9.51 -11.75
C ARG A 353 9.25 8.93 -10.94
N ALA A 354 9.36 8.97 -9.62
CA ALA A 354 8.21 8.71 -8.77
C ALA A 354 7.95 9.88 -7.83
N TRP A 355 6.73 9.91 -7.33
CA TRP A 355 6.23 10.83 -6.34
C TRP A 355 5.71 10.02 -5.17
N VAL A 356 6.25 10.24 -3.99
CA VAL A 356 5.93 9.45 -2.79
C VAL A 356 5.32 10.35 -1.73
N ALA A 357 4.23 9.89 -1.13
CA ALA A 357 3.60 10.53 0.02
C ALA A 357 3.67 9.57 1.22
N PRO A 358 4.43 9.91 2.28
CA PRO A 358 4.37 9.18 3.54
C PRO A 358 3.03 9.45 4.24
N GLY A 359 2.37 8.41 4.76
CA GLY A 359 1.06 8.54 5.41
C GLY A 359 -0.09 8.71 4.42
N SER A 360 -1.21 9.28 4.89
CA SER A 360 -2.39 9.50 4.07
C SER A 360 -2.16 10.68 3.12
N PRO A 361 -2.35 10.53 1.79
CA PRO A 361 -2.00 11.56 0.81
C PRO A 361 -2.80 12.85 0.98
N CYS A 362 -3.98 12.81 1.62
CA CYS A 362 -4.79 13.99 1.91
C CYS A 362 -4.11 14.97 2.88
N VAL A 363 -3.27 14.50 3.81
CA VAL A 363 -2.52 15.31 4.79
C VAL A 363 -1.02 15.27 4.56
N SER A 364 -0.60 14.71 3.43
CA SER A 364 0.80 14.56 3.05
C SER A 364 1.12 15.34 1.78
N VAL A 365 2.39 15.28 1.40
CA VAL A 365 2.96 15.92 0.21
C VAL A 365 3.64 14.85 -0.62
N TYR A 366 3.34 14.85 -1.91
CA TYR A 366 4.01 14.02 -2.89
C TYR A 366 5.39 14.61 -3.18
N LEU A 367 6.41 13.98 -2.60
CA LEU A 367 7.80 14.33 -2.81
C LEU A 367 8.37 13.60 -4.03
N PRO A 368 9.11 14.29 -4.91
CA PRO A 368 9.76 13.66 -6.04
C PRO A 368 10.95 12.82 -5.54
N VAL A 369 11.05 11.61 -6.08
CA VAL A 369 12.17 10.70 -5.89
C VAL A 369 12.63 10.17 -7.24
N PHE A 370 13.94 9.95 -7.35
CA PHE A 370 14.57 9.53 -8.59
C PHE A 370 15.45 8.32 -8.32
N LEU A 371 15.40 7.36 -9.23
CA LEU A 371 16.26 6.17 -9.15
C LEU A 371 17.68 6.50 -9.61
N PRO A 372 18.71 5.79 -9.10
CA PRO A 372 18.61 4.62 -8.21
C PRO A 372 18.48 4.93 -6.72
N ASP A 373 18.93 6.09 -6.24
CA ASP A 373 19.22 6.33 -4.82
C ASP A 373 18.78 7.71 -4.30
N LEU A 374 18.00 8.47 -5.06
CA LEU A 374 17.57 9.83 -4.67
C LEU A 374 16.22 9.81 -3.96
N VAL A 375 16.23 9.24 -2.75
CA VAL A 375 15.13 9.29 -1.77
C VAL A 375 15.62 10.03 -0.52
N PRO A 376 14.85 10.97 0.05
CA PRO A 376 15.24 11.59 1.32
C PRO A 376 15.38 10.53 2.43
N GLU A 377 16.56 10.43 3.04
CA GLU A 377 16.88 9.45 4.09
C GLU A 377 15.87 9.45 5.25
N ALA A 378 15.30 10.62 5.55
CA ALA A 378 14.27 10.77 6.57
C ALA A 378 13.01 9.94 6.29
N LEU A 379 12.66 9.66 5.02
CA LEU A 379 11.49 8.84 4.68
C LEU A 379 11.68 7.35 5.02
N ALA A 380 12.92 6.91 5.23
CA ALA A 380 13.25 5.59 5.76
C ALA A 380 13.17 5.54 7.31
N GLN A 381 12.82 6.66 7.97
CA GLN A 381 12.75 6.75 9.42
C GLN A 381 11.30 6.74 9.92
N PRO A 382 10.94 5.88 10.90
CA PRO A 382 9.61 5.89 11.51
C PRO A 382 9.18 7.25 12.07
N SER A 383 10.14 8.08 12.50
CA SER A 383 9.85 9.42 13.02
C SER A 383 9.21 10.33 11.99
N ALA A 384 9.68 10.32 10.73
CA ALA A 384 9.11 11.13 9.67
C ALA A 384 7.66 10.74 9.38
N TRP A 385 7.41 9.43 9.23
CA TRP A 385 6.07 8.90 8.99
C TRP A 385 5.08 9.29 10.10
N ARG A 386 5.52 9.22 11.37
CA ARG A 386 4.66 9.55 12.52
C ARG A 386 4.19 11.01 12.53
N ARG A 387 4.93 11.93 11.93
CA ARG A 387 4.50 13.35 11.81
C ARG A 387 3.26 13.46 10.92
N PHE A 388 3.26 12.77 9.78
CA PHE A 388 2.10 12.71 8.89
C PHE A 388 0.94 11.92 9.50
N ALA A 389 1.21 10.85 10.24
CA ALA A 389 0.18 10.14 11.00
C ALA A 389 -0.50 11.04 12.04
N ALA A 390 0.26 11.90 12.73
CA ALA A 390 -0.32 12.87 13.68
C ALA A 390 -1.23 13.90 12.99
N LEU A 391 -0.90 14.35 11.77
CA LEU A 391 -1.78 15.20 10.97
C LEU A 391 -3.06 14.47 10.55
N ARG A 392 -2.94 13.19 10.14
CA ARG A 392 -4.10 12.34 9.83
C ARG A 392 -5.01 12.22 11.04
N ASP A 393 -4.45 11.88 12.21
CA ASP A 393 -5.21 11.73 13.45
C ASP A 393 -5.93 13.03 13.84
N ARG A 394 -5.31 14.18 13.59
CA ARG A 394 -5.94 15.50 13.76
C ARG A 394 -7.17 15.67 12.83
N VAL A 395 -7.06 15.29 11.57
CA VAL A 395 -8.18 15.36 10.60
C VAL A 395 -9.28 14.34 10.93
N GLU A 396 -8.92 13.15 11.39
CA GLU A 396 -9.90 12.14 11.81
C GLU A 396 -10.65 12.55 13.07
N ALA A 397 -10.03 13.34 13.96
CA ALA A 397 -10.69 13.93 15.11
C ALA A 397 -11.56 15.15 14.73
N ASP A 398 -11.10 15.95 13.78
CA ASP A 398 -11.76 17.17 13.30
C ASP A 398 -11.52 17.37 11.79
N GLY A 399 -12.55 17.07 10.98
CA GLY A 399 -12.45 17.14 9.52
C GLY A 399 -12.11 18.54 8.99
N ASP A 400 -12.43 19.60 9.73
CA ASP A 400 -12.14 20.98 9.34
C ASP A 400 -10.63 21.28 9.38
N ALA A 401 -9.86 20.52 10.18
CA ALA A 401 -8.41 20.66 10.26
C ALA A 401 -7.71 20.40 8.91
N LEU A 402 -8.35 19.67 7.99
CA LEU A 402 -7.78 19.40 6.67
C LEU A 402 -7.53 20.68 5.88
N GLY A 403 -8.43 21.66 5.97
CA GLY A 403 -8.28 22.95 5.29
C GLY A 403 -7.06 23.71 5.79
N GLU A 404 -6.84 23.73 7.10
CA GLU A 404 -5.67 24.37 7.73
C GLU A 404 -4.36 23.69 7.33
N ILE A 405 -4.32 22.36 7.37
CA ILE A 405 -3.14 21.58 6.96
C ILE A 405 -2.82 21.84 5.49
N ARG A 406 -3.83 21.81 4.61
CA ARG A 406 -3.62 22.02 3.18
C ARG A 406 -3.30 23.47 2.82
N ALA A 407 -3.72 24.45 3.61
CA ALA A 407 -3.30 25.85 3.42
C ALA A 407 -1.77 26.01 3.54
N VAL A 408 -1.11 25.19 4.37
CA VAL A 408 0.35 25.14 4.49
C VAL A 408 0.97 24.24 3.42
N LEU A 409 0.47 23.02 3.26
CA LEU A 409 1.12 22.01 2.42
C LEU A 409 0.90 22.21 0.90
N ALA A 410 -0.26 22.72 0.47
CA ALA A 410 -0.60 22.77 -0.96
C ALA A 410 0.25 23.77 -1.78
N PRO A 411 0.53 24.99 -1.31
CA PRO A 411 1.42 25.91 -2.03
C PRO A 411 2.85 25.37 -2.12
N LEU A 412 3.33 24.76 -1.03
CA LEU A 412 4.64 24.13 -0.96
C LEU A 412 4.75 22.95 -1.93
N GLU A 413 3.76 22.05 -1.94
CA GLU A 413 3.71 20.93 -2.87
C GLU A 413 3.66 21.42 -4.32
N THR A 414 2.85 22.44 -4.62
CA THR A 414 2.80 23.04 -5.96
C THR A 414 4.18 23.55 -6.39
N GLY A 415 4.89 24.29 -5.53
CA GLY A 415 6.23 24.78 -5.83
C GLY A 415 7.25 23.67 -6.07
N ILE A 416 7.20 22.60 -5.25
CA ILE A 416 8.05 21.41 -5.46
C ILE A 416 7.75 20.76 -6.81
N TRP A 417 6.47 20.60 -7.16
CA TRP A 417 6.08 19.98 -8.41
C TRP A 417 6.51 20.81 -9.63
N ASP A 418 6.33 22.13 -9.57
CA ASP A 418 6.69 23.04 -10.65
C ASP A 418 8.22 23.11 -10.87
N GLU A 419 9.04 23.08 -9.81
CA GLU A 419 10.51 23.00 -9.93
C GLU A 419 10.94 21.64 -10.50
N ALA A 420 10.32 20.54 -10.05
CA ALA A 420 10.67 19.20 -10.50
C ALA A 420 10.38 18.95 -11.99
N ASP A 421 9.35 19.58 -12.56
CA ASP A 421 8.97 19.43 -13.98
C ASP A 421 9.99 20.06 -14.95
N GLY A 422 10.78 21.03 -14.48
CA GLY A 422 11.86 21.67 -15.24
C GLY A 422 13.28 21.19 -14.91
N LEU A 423 13.41 20.20 -14.03
CA LEU A 423 14.66 19.88 -13.36
C LEU A 423 15.61 19.03 -14.22
N LEU A 424 16.87 19.44 -14.34
CA LEU A 424 17.90 18.62 -15.01
C LEU A 424 18.40 17.49 -14.09
N PRO A 425 18.83 16.33 -14.64
CA PRO A 425 19.34 15.22 -13.84
C PRO A 425 20.45 15.59 -12.85
N ALA A 426 21.34 16.49 -13.24
CA ALA A 426 22.44 16.95 -12.39
C ALA A 426 21.99 17.76 -11.15
N GLU A 427 20.77 18.29 -11.17
CA GLU A 427 20.21 19.14 -10.10
C GLU A 427 19.37 18.32 -9.10
N GLN A 428 18.97 17.10 -9.47
CA GLN A 428 18.11 16.22 -8.69
C GLN A 428 18.60 15.96 -7.26
N PRO A 429 19.88 15.62 -7.00
CA PRO A 429 20.31 15.31 -5.62
C PRO A 429 20.14 16.49 -4.66
N GLY A 430 20.52 17.69 -5.11
CA GLY A 430 20.36 18.92 -4.33
C GLY A 430 18.89 19.28 -4.13
N PHE A 431 18.07 19.06 -5.15
CA PHE A 431 16.64 19.33 -5.11
C PHE A 431 15.87 18.41 -4.15
N VAL A 432 16.17 17.10 -4.15
CA VAL A 432 15.53 16.13 -3.23
C VAL A 432 15.80 16.51 -1.76
N SER A 433 17.05 16.86 -1.43
CA SER A 433 17.42 17.29 -0.07
C SER A 433 16.73 18.60 0.35
N ARG A 434 16.67 19.58 -0.56
CA ARG A 434 15.95 20.86 -0.31
C ARG A 434 14.45 20.64 -0.13
N SER A 435 13.83 19.81 -0.98
CA SER A 435 12.39 19.52 -0.94
C SER A 435 11.99 18.92 0.41
N TRP A 436 12.76 17.95 0.92
CA TRP A 436 12.52 17.41 2.27
C TRP A 436 12.67 18.47 3.36
N SER A 437 13.69 19.35 3.26
CA SER A 437 13.89 20.42 4.24
C SER A 437 12.71 21.38 4.31
N LEU A 438 12.15 21.75 3.14
CA LEU A 438 10.94 22.57 3.06
C LEU A 438 9.76 21.87 3.73
N VAL A 439 9.55 20.59 3.43
CA VAL A 439 8.48 19.79 4.03
C VAL A 439 8.65 19.68 5.55
N SER A 440 9.85 19.41 6.04
CA SER A 440 10.12 19.32 7.47
C SER A 440 9.80 20.63 8.20
N ASN A 441 10.14 21.79 7.62
CA ASN A 441 9.80 23.09 8.20
C ASN A 441 8.29 23.33 8.22
N ALA A 442 7.57 22.93 7.17
CA ALA A 442 6.12 23.03 7.11
C ALA A 442 5.42 22.13 8.15
N LEU A 443 5.98 20.94 8.39
CA LEU A 443 5.52 20.06 9.47
C LEU A 443 5.78 20.69 10.85
N ASP A 444 6.92 21.37 11.06
CA ASP A 444 7.19 22.12 12.29
C ASP A 444 6.18 23.27 12.50
N GLU A 445 5.81 23.98 11.43
CA GLU A 445 4.77 25.02 11.45
C GLU A 445 3.39 24.45 11.83
N LEU A 446 3.07 23.24 11.37
CA LEU A 446 1.87 22.51 11.73
C LEU A 446 1.92 21.86 13.13
N GLY A 447 3.06 21.96 13.81
CA GLY A 447 3.25 21.52 15.19
C GLY A 447 3.45 20.01 15.36
N VAL A 448 3.95 19.31 14.34
CA VAL A 448 4.18 17.84 14.36
C VAL A 448 5.62 17.45 14.11
#